data_AF-A0A840VZ60-F1
#
_entry.id   AF-A0A840VZ60-F1
#
_cell.length_a   1.000
_cell.length_b   1.000
_cell.length_c   1.000
_cell.angle_alpha   90.00
_cell.angle_beta   90.00
_cell.angle_gamma   90.00
#
_symmetry.space_group_name_H-M   'P 1'
#
loop_
_entity.id
_entity.type
_entity.pdbx_description
1 polymer ?
#
loop_
_entity_poly.entity_id
_entity_poly.type
_entity_poly.pdbx_seq_one_letter_code
_entity_poly.pdbx_strand_id
1 'polypeptide(L)'
;MDERDEERRMVAEHIEWQKQGAWVILWGTYTRTFWAFACWPVVPEGGVVVHAEDPDLLYAEMRFVEREHDFLRWRYGRGYPG
;
A
#
# COMPACT_ATOMS: atom_id res chain seq x y z
N MET A 1 16.38 -15.27 -10.72
CA MET A 1 15.92 -13.96 -10.23
C MET A 1 16.86 -12.95 -10.85
N ASP A 2 16.33 -12.02 -11.64
CA ASP A 2 17.12 -10.93 -12.23
C ASP A 2 17.51 -9.96 -11.11
N GLU A 3 18.72 -9.38 -11.15
CA GLU A 3 19.20 -8.42 -10.14
C GLU A 3 18.21 -7.24 -9.98
N ARG A 4 17.53 -6.85 -11.08
CA ARG A 4 16.48 -5.83 -11.05
C ARG A 4 15.24 -6.25 -10.28
N ASP A 5 14.89 -7.53 -10.26
CA ASP A 5 13.74 -8.01 -9.49
C ASP A 5 14.02 -7.97 -7.99
N GLU A 6 15.28 -8.21 -7.62
CA GLU A 6 15.73 -8.12 -6.23
C GLU A 6 15.75 -6.66 -5.74
N GLU A 7 16.24 -5.73 -6.57
CA GLU A 7 16.13 -4.29 -6.31
C GLU A 7 14.67 -3.84 -6.14
N ARG A 8 13.77 -4.28 -7.01
CA ARG A 8 12.35 -3.90 -6.93
C ARG A 8 11.67 -4.51 -5.71
N ARG A 9 12.05 -5.72 -5.31
CA ARG A 9 11.57 -6.31 -4.06
C ARG A 9 12.02 -5.53 -2.83
N MET A 10 13.28 -5.10 -2.78
CA MET A 10 13.76 -4.24 -1.68
C MET A 10 12.99 -2.92 -1.61
N VAL A 11 12.63 -2.33 -2.75
CA VAL A 11 11.76 -1.14 -2.80
C VAL A 11 10.37 -1.44 -2.24
N ALA A 12 9.75 -2.56 -2.59
CA ALA A 12 8.45 -2.97 -2.04
C ALA A 12 8.49 -3.08 -0.51
N GLU A 13 9.50 -3.80 0.03
CA GLU A 13 9.69 -3.96 1.48
C GLU A 13 9.93 -2.61 2.18
N HIS A 14 10.66 -1.70 1.53
CA HIS A 14 10.88 -0.36 2.07
C HIS A 14 9.58 0.46 2.14
N ILE A 15 8.72 0.39 1.11
CA ILE A 15 7.43 1.09 1.09
C ILE A 15 6.52 0.55 2.19
N GLU A 16 6.46 -0.78 2.34
CA GLU A 16 5.68 -1.44 3.40
C GLU A 16 6.13 -0.99 4.80
N TRP A 17 7.44 -0.98 5.05
CA TRP A 17 8.01 -0.49 6.30
C TRP A 17 7.62 0.96 6.57
N GLN A 18 7.73 1.86 5.57
CA GLN A 18 7.35 3.27 5.70
C GLN A 18 5.86 3.45 6.07
N LYS A 19 4.98 2.61 5.52
CA LYS A 19 3.53 2.66 5.77
C LYS A 19 3.13 2.05 7.12
N GLN A 20 4.09 1.48 7.85
CA GLN A 20 3.93 0.91 9.19
C GLN A 20 2.86 -0.19 9.23
N GLY A 21 2.90 -1.10 8.26
CA GLY A 21 1.99 -2.25 8.19
C GLY A 21 0.54 -1.91 7.84
N ALA A 22 0.27 -0.65 7.47
CA ALA A 22 -1.03 -0.25 6.96
C ALA A 22 -1.28 -0.82 5.55
N TRP A 23 -0.22 -0.97 4.77
CA TRP A 23 -0.24 -1.62 3.47
C TRP A 23 0.70 -2.81 3.46
N VAL A 24 0.32 -3.88 2.77
CA VAL A 24 1.22 -4.96 2.35
C VAL A 24 1.62 -4.69 0.90
N ILE A 25 2.92 -4.71 0.61
CA ILE A 25 3.44 -4.38 -0.73
C ILE A 25 4.22 -5.55 -1.30
N LEU A 26 3.91 -5.95 -2.53
CA LEU A 26 4.54 -7.07 -3.22
C LEU A 26 5.04 -6.66 -4.60
N TRP A 27 6.23 -7.13 -4.99
CA TRP A 27 6.71 -7.05 -6.36
C TRP A 27 6.35 -8.33 -7.13
N GLY A 28 5.52 -8.19 -8.17
CA GLY A 28 5.22 -9.28 -9.09
C GLY A 28 6.30 -9.40 -10.16
N THR A 29 7.21 -10.36 -10.03
CA THR A 29 8.32 -10.56 -10.99
C THR A 29 7.83 -10.91 -12.40
N TYR A 30 6.71 -11.63 -12.51
CA TYR A 30 6.11 -11.97 -13.79
C TYR A 30 5.41 -10.77 -14.47
N THR A 31 4.66 -9.98 -13.70
CA THR A 31 3.93 -8.82 -14.24
C THR A 31 4.79 -7.56 -14.31
N ARG A 32 5.94 -7.55 -13.63
CA ARG A 32 6.81 -6.39 -13.41
C ARG A 32 6.03 -5.20 -12.81
N THR A 33 5.23 -5.49 -11.80
CA THR A 33 4.31 -4.51 -11.19
C THR A 33 4.37 -4.62 -9.67
N PHE A 34 4.29 -3.49 -8.98
CA PHE A 34 4.02 -3.43 -7.55
C PHE A 34 2.53 -3.63 -7.29
N TRP A 35 2.23 -4.40 -6.26
CA TRP A 35 0.88 -4.64 -5.75
C TRP A 35 0.83 -4.16 -4.32
N ALA A 36 -0.19 -3.37 -3.97
CA ALA A 36 -0.41 -2.88 -2.62
C ALA A 36 -1.80 -3.27 -2.15
N PHE A 37 -1.88 -3.91 -0.99
CA PHE A 37 -3.12 -4.29 -0.33
C PHE A 37 -3.28 -3.53 0.98
N ALA A 38 -4.44 -2.90 1.17
CA ALA A 38 -4.74 -2.16 2.39
C ALA A 38 -5.17 -3.09 3.52
N CYS A 39 -4.45 -3.07 4.65
CA CYS A 39 -4.67 -3.91 5.82
C CYS A 39 -5.44 -3.23 6.95
N TRP A 40 -5.97 -2.03 6.70
CA TRP A 40 -6.86 -1.33 7.62
C TRP A 40 -8.33 -1.58 7.22
N PRO A 41 -9.33 -1.23 8.06
CA PRO A 41 -10.73 -1.44 7.74
C PRO A 41 -11.17 -0.44 6.65
N VAL A 42 -10.76 -0.73 5.41
CA VAL A 42 -11.25 -0.06 4.22
C VAL A 42 -12.72 -0.43 4.07
N VAL A 43 -13.58 0.55 3.80
CA VAL A 43 -14.99 0.33 3.45
C VAL A 43 -15.05 0.40 1.92
N PRO A 44 -15.42 -0.67 1.20
CA PRO A 44 -16.12 -1.88 1.65
C PRO A 44 -15.20 -2.98 2.21
N GLU A 45 -15.79 -3.88 3.02
CA GLU A 45 -15.12 -4.95 3.79
C GLU A 45 -14.25 -5.92 2.98
N GLY A 46 -14.29 -5.87 1.64
CA GLY A 46 -13.45 -6.66 0.75
C GLY A 46 -11.97 -6.23 0.71
N GLY A 47 -11.62 -5.08 1.29
CA GLY A 47 -10.30 -4.48 1.19
C GLY A 47 -10.04 -3.85 -0.18
N VAL A 48 -8.98 -3.04 -0.28
CA VAL A 48 -8.60 -2.38 -1.53
C VAL A 48 -7.22 -2.86 -1.96
N VAL A 49 -7.13 -3.27 -3.23
CA VAL A 49 -5.89 -3.63 -3.91
C VAL A 49 -5.63 -2.57 -4.96
N VAL A 50 -4.42 -2.02 -5.00
CA VAL A 50 -3.94 -1.18 -6.11
C VAL A 50 -2.66 -1.77 -6.67
N HIS A 51 -2.36 -1.48 -7.94
CA HIS A 51 -1.13 -1.93 -8.57
C HIS A 51 -0.56 -0.85 -9.49
N ALA A 52 0.77 -0.79 -9.58
CA ALA A 52 1.47 0.15 -10.46
C ALA A 52 2.86 -0.36 -10.87
N GLU A 53 3.31 0.00 -12.06
CA GLU A 53 4.61 -0.41 -12.59
C GLU A 53 5.77 0.30 -11.87
N ASP A 54 5.53 1.51 -11.36
CA ASP A 54 6.51 2.35 -10.70
C ASP A 54 6.13 2.69 -9.24
N PRO A 55 7.12 2.86 -8.35
CA PRO A 55 6.89 3.23 -6.95
C PRO A 55 6.13 4.56 -6.79
N ASP A 56 6.44 5.56 -7.60
CA ASP A 56 5.79 6.88 -7.51
C ASP A 56 4.31 6.82 -7.87
N LEU A 57 3.97 6.03 -8.89
CA LEU A 57 2.58 5.77 -9.27
C LEU A 57 1.87 4.98 -8.17
N LEU A 58 2.53 3.97 -7.60
CA LEU A 58 1.99 3.22 -6.46
C LEU A 58 1.67 4.14 -5.28
N TYR A 59 2.57 5.08 -4.96
CA TYR A 59 2.35 6.06 -3.90
C TYR A 59 1.15 6.97 -4.18
N ALA A 60 0.96 7.39 -5.44
CA ALA A 60 -0.17 8.23 -5.83
C ALA A 60 -1.50 7.49 -5.64
N GLU A 61 -1.59 6.25 -6.11
CA GLU A 61 -2.77 5.38 -5.95
C GLU A 61 -3.07 5.10 -4.47
N MET A 62 -2.05 4.75 -3.69
CA MET A 62 -2.21 4.52 -2.25
C MET A 62 -2.73 5.78 -1.54
N ARG A 63 -2.22 6.97 -1.88
CA ARG A 63 -2.70 8.23 -1.30
C ARG A 63 -4.13 8.55 -1.72
N PHE A 64 -4.52 8.18 -2.93
CA PHE A 64 -5.89 8.34 -3.41
C PHE A 64 -6.84 7.49 -2.58
N VAL A 65 -6.53 6.20 -2.41
CA VAL A 65 -7.31 5.27 -1.55
C VAL A 65 -7.32 5.73 -0.10
N GLU A 66 -6.18 6.17 0.45
CA GLU A 66 -6.10 6.71 1.81
C GLU A 66 -7.07 7.90 2.00
N ARG A 67 -7.21 8.76 0.99
CA ARG A 67 -8.14 9.90 1.03
C ARG A 67 -9.59 9.46 0.86
N GLU A 68 -9.86 8.56 -0.07
CA GLU A 68 -11.23 8.11 -0.37
C GLU A 68 -11.86 7.37 0.82
N HIS A 69 -11.06 6.64 1.60
CA HIS A 69 -11.55 5.80 2.70
C HIS A 69 -11.23 6.35 4.09
N ASP A 70 -11.03 7.66 4.23
CA ASP A 70 -10.83 8.34 5.51
C ASP A 70 -9.72 7.68 6.37
N PHE A 71 -8.61 7.28 5.74
CA PHE A 71 -7.51 6.56 6.41
C PHE A 71 -6.99 7.30 7.65
N LEU A 72 -6.86 8.63 7.58
CA LEU A 72 -6.42 9.44 8.72
C LEU A 72 -7.40 9.36 9.89
N ARG A 73 -8.70 9.26 9.62
CA ARG A 73 -9.73 9.08 10.65
C ARG A 73 -9.61 7.72 11.31
N TRP A 74 -9.32 6.66 10.54
CA TRP A 74 -9.04 5.35 11.14
C TRP A 74 -7.74 5.37 11.96
N ARG A 75 -6.65 5.90 11.40
CA ARG A 75 -5.31 5.83 11.97
C ARG A 75 -5.15 6.69 13.23
N TYR A 76 -5.79 7.85 13.27
CA TYR A 76 -5.65 8.83 14.36
C TYR A 76 -6.94 9.07 15.15
N GLY A 77 -8.10 8.60 14.68
CA GLY A 77 -9.39 8.83 15.31
C GLY A 77 -9.64 8.03 16.59
N ARG A 78 -8.66 7.27 17.10
CA ARG A 78 -8.78 6.52 18.37
C ARG A 78 -8.59 7.40 19.61
N GLY A 79 -9.16 8.60 19.59
CA GLY A 79 -9.06 9.59 20.65
C GLY A 79 -10.25 10.53 20.70
N TYR A 80 -11.49 10.02 20.75
CA TYR A 80 -12.61 10.69 21.41
C TYR A 80 -13.74 9.68 21.63
N PRO A 81 -13.90 9.10 22.82
CA PRO A 81 -15.22 8.66 23.25
C PRO A 81 -16.02 9.94 23.54
N GLY A 82 -17.11 10.12 22.80
CA GLY A 82 -18.21 11.00 23.24
C GLY A 82 -18.91 10.40 24.45
#